data_AF-K2N000-F1
#
_entry.id   AF-K2N000-F1
#
_cell.length_a   1.000
_cell.length_b   1.000
_cell.length_c   1.000
_cell.angle_alpha   90.00
_cell.angle_beta   90.00
_cell.angle_gamma   90.00
#
_symmetry.space_group_name_H-M   'P 1'
#
loop_
_entity.id
_entity.type
_entity.pdbx_description
1 polymer ?
#
loop_
_entity_poly.entity_id
_entity_poly.type
_entity_poly.pdbx_seq_one_letter_code
_entity_poly.pdbx_strand_id
1 'polypeptide(L)'
;MSKSLKVLVACEFSGVVRRAFASRGHDAWSCDLLPSEDRSNKHIVGDVRDHLHDGWDLLIVCHPPCTRLCRSGRRWLSGPGYMTPPKKLPTGRTWDSMKAEFAEGVDLFVTCWRAPIDRVAIENPEMHDIAKRHMPADLPKPHIVQPFWFGHPEYKATGWYLRGLPRLVETNRLPEPERGSDEWKRWNRVWRMSRSANRGHERSRFFPSMAEAMADQWPGDPDSVTIPVSEPIQTQLFAHEAAA
;
A
#
# COMPACT_ATOMS: atom_id res chain seq x y z
N MET A 1 1.56 -21.37 20.82
CA MET A 1 2.06 -20.02 20.50
C MET A 1 2.45 -20.04 19.03
N SER A 2 1.93 -19.13 18.21
CA SER A 2 2.38 -19.04 16.82
C SER A 2 3.87 -18.68 16.81
N LYS A 3 4.60 -19.18 15.82
CA LYS A 3 6.03 -18.90 15.65
C LYS A 3 6.22 -17.40 15.41
N SER A 4 7.12 -16.75 16.14
CA SER A 4 7.52 -15.36 15.88
C SER A 4 8.19 -15.29 14.49
N LEU A 5 7.77 -14.34 13.66
CA LEU A 5 8.30 -14.09 12.32
C LEU A 5 9.36 -12.98 12.37
N LYS A 6 10.36 -13.09 11.51
CA LYS A 6 11.23 -11.98 11.13
C LYS A 6 10.58 -11.18 10.01
N VAL A 7 10.20 -9.94 10.31
CA VAL A 7 9.45 -9.08 9.39
C VAL A 7 10.29 -7.89 8.98
N LEU A 8 10.45 -7.69 7.67
CA LEU A 8 11.07 -6.49 7.10
C LEU A 8 10.00 -5.58 6.50
N VAL A 9 9.89 -4.36 7.02
CA VAL A 9 9.04 -3.30 6.48
C VAL A 9 9.91 -2.33 5.68
N ALA A 10 9.99 -2.54 4.37
CA ALA A 10 10.76 -1.76 3.42
C ALA A 10 10.07 -0.43 3.06
N CYS A 11 10.89 0.59 2.79
CA CYS A 11 10.46 1.98 2.48
C CYS A 11 9.61 2.62 3.60
N GLU A 12 9.79 2.17 4.85
CA GLU A 12 9.07 2.71 6.00
C GLU A 12 10.01 3.43 6.98
N PHE A 13 9.84 4.75 7.07
CA PHE A 13 10.48 5.56 8.12
C PHE A 13 9.56 5.85 9.32
N SER A 14 8.23 5.80 9.16
CA SER A 14 7.25 6.18 10.21
C SER A 14 7.08 5.15 11.35
N GLY A 15 7.45 3.90 11.09
CA GLY A 15 7.35 2.78 12.04
C GLY A 15 5.93 2.27 12.31
N VAL A 16 4.90 2.72 11.59
CA VAL A 16 3.50 2.35 11.85
C VAL A 16 3.27 0.84 11.68
N VAL A 17 3.67 0.28 10.55
CA VAL A 17 3.56 -1.15 10.25
C VAL A 17 4.53 -1.95 11.09
N ARG A 18 5.79 -1.51 11.23
CA ARG A 18 6.75 -2.18 12.11
C ARG A 18 6.22 -2.34 13.53
N ARG A 19 5.67 -1.27 14.13
CA ARG A 19 5.13 -1.32 15.50
C ARG A 19 3.91 -2.23 15.60
N ALA A 20 3.05 -2.25 14.59
CA ALA A 20 1.89 -3.16 14.57
C ALA A 20 2.32 -4.63 14.61
N PHE A 21 3.34 -5.03 13.83
CA PHE A 21 3.89 -6.39 13.88
C PHE A 21 4.65 -6.66 15.19
N ALA A 22 5.46 -5.71 15.66
CA ALA A 22 6.21 -5.85 16.91
C ALA A 22 5.29 -6.03 18.13
N SER A 23 4.15 -5.33 18.18
CA SER A 23 3.18 -5.46 19.28
C SER A 23 2.51 -6.83 19.35
N ARG A 24 2.53 -7.61 18.26
CA ARG A 24 2.10 -9.02 18.21
C ARG A 24 3.23 -10.02 18.45
N GLY A 25 4.41 -9.55 18.86
CA GLY A 25 5.54 -10.39 19.25
C GLY A 25 6.40 -10.88 18.08
N HIS A 26 6.32 -10.25 16.91
CA HIS A 26 7.21 -10.51 15.79
C HIS A 26 8.52 -9.70 15.89
N ASP A 27 9.63 -10.25 15.37
CA ASP A 27 10.88 -9.51 15.23
C ASP A 27 10.80 -8.62 13.99
N ALA A 28 10.15 -7.47 14.14
CA ALA A 28 9.89 -6.53 13.07
C ALA A 28 10.92 -5.41 13.01
N TRP A 29 11.48 -5.21 11.82
CA TRP A 29 12.40 -4.12 11.48
C TRP A 29 11.81 -3.30 10.34
N SER A 30 12.13 -2.01 10.30
CA SER A 30 11.88 -1.18 9.12
C SER A 30 13.17 -0.77 8.44
N CYS A 31 13.11 -0.49 7.14
CA CYS A 31 14.25 -0.02 6.35
C CYS A 31 13.83 1.12 5.42
N ASP A 32 14.55 2.24 5.47
CA ASP A 32 14.31 3.41 4.61
C ASP A 32 15.61 4.20 4.40
N LEU A 33 15.65 5.05 3.37
CA LEU A 33 16.76 5.98 3.18
C LEU A 33 16.77 7.10 4.24
N LEU A 34 15.61 7.39 4.83
CA LEU A 34 15.42 8.38 5.87
C LEU A 34 15.53 7.73 7.26
N PRO A 35 16.05 8.45 8.26
CA PRO A 35 16.00 7.99 9.65
C PRO A 35 14.57 7.76 10.15
N SER A 36 14.41 6.81 11.07
CA SER A 36 13.10 6.53 11.68
C SER A 36 12.54 7.73 12.44
N GLU A 37 11.26 8.06 12.21
CA GLU A 37 10.55 9.15 12.90
C GLU A 37 10.51 8.95 14.43
N ASP A 38 10.39 7.71 14.88
CA ASP A 38 10.31 7.38 16.31
C ASP A 38 11.67 7.02 16.95
N ARG A 39 12.78 7.19 16.19
CA ARG A 39 14.15 6.92 16.64
C ARG A 39 14.37 5.49 17.17
N SER A 40 13.57 4.53 16.73
CA SER A 40 13.74 3.14 17.12
C SER A 40 15.08 2.58 16.68
N ASN A 41 15.66 1.69 17.50
CA ASN A 41 16.83 0.88 17.17
C ASN A 41 16.49 -0.33 16.28
N LYS A 42 15.21 -0.57 15.99
CA LYS A 42 14.71 -1.58 15.04
C LYS A 42 14.46 -0.94 13.67
N HIS A 43 15.45 -0.22 13.18
CA HIS A 43 15.40 0.50 11.91
C HIS A 43 16.76 0.50 11.22
N ILE A 44 16.76 0.23 9.93
CA ILE A 44 17.93 0.24 9.06
C ILE A 44 17.85 1.48 8.18
N VAL A 45 18.87 2.34 8.23
CA VAL A 45 18.99 3.47 7.30
C VAL A 45 19.83 3.02 6.11
N GLY A 46 19.22 2.89 4.94
CA GLY A 46 19.88 2.36 3.76
C GLY A 46 18.92 1.94 2.65
N ASP A 47 19.48 1.42 1.57
CA ASP A 47 18.71 0.82 0.49
C ASP A 47 18.25 -0.57 0.90
N VAL A 48 16.95 -0.84 0.82
CA VAL A 48 16.41 -2.13 1.23
C VAL A 48 16.93 -3.30 0.40
N ARG A 49 17.34 -3.05 -0.86
CA ARG A 49 17.88 -4.07 -1.77
C ARG A 49 19.10 -4.78 -1.17
N ASP A 50 19.86 -4.10 -0.31
CA ASP A 50 21.05 -4.65 0.36
C ASP A 50 20.71 -5.60 1.51
N HIS A 51 19.45 -5.64 1.96
CA HIS A 51 19.01 -6.36 3.17
C HIS A 51 18.01 -7.49 2.91
N LEU A 52 17.63 -7.73 1.64
CA LEU A 52 16.60 -8.72 1.29
C LEU A 52 17.03 -10.18 1.56
N HIS A 53 18.33 -10.42 1.77
CA HIS A 53 18.90 -11.75 1.97
C HIS A 53 19.15 -12.12 3.44
N ASP A 54 18.75 -11.26 4.40
CA ASP A 54 19.08 -11.43 5.82
C ASP A 54 18.19 -12.45 6.56
N GLY A 55 17.49 -13.33 5.82
CA GLY A 55 16.69 -14.43 6.36
C GLY A 55 15.34 -13.99 6.94
N TRP A 56 14.66 -13.07 6.27
CA TRP A 56 13.31 -12.62 6.62
C TRP A 56 12.24 -13.65 6.27
N ASP A 57 11.20 -13.76 7.10
CA ASP A 57 10.04 -14.60 6.82
C ASP A 57 8.94 -13.85 6.04
N LEU A 58 8.89 -12.51 6.18
CA LEU A 58 7.88 -11.65 5.58
C LEU A 58 8.48 -10.29 5.17
N LEU A 59 8.29 -9.92 3.90
CA LEU A 59 8.60 -8.60 3.36
C LEU A 59 7.30 -7.82 3.14
N ILE A 60 7.25 -6.62 3.69
CA ILE A 60 6.19 -5.64 3.42
C ILE A 60 6.85 -4.38 2.87
N VAL A 61 6.49 -3.96 1.67
CA VAL A 61 6.99 -2.71 1.09
C VAL A 61 5.89 -1.67 1.19
N CYS A 62 6.12 -0.62 2.00
CA CYS A 62 5.15 0.44 2.25
C CYS A 62 5.62 1.73 1.61
N HIS A 63 4.80 2.34 0.75
CA HIS A 63 5.12 3.63 0.11
C HIS A 63 6.44 3.66 -0.67
N PRO A 64 6.75 2.65 -1.51
CA PRO A 64 7.93 2.70 -2.35
C PRO A 64 7.85 3.89 -3.32
N PRO A 65 8.99 4.39 -3.84
CA PRO A 65 9.04 5.40 -4.90
C PRO A 65 8.40 4.86 -6.20
N CYS A 66 7.07 4.91 -6.27
CA CYS A 66 6.28 4.27 -7.32
C CYS A 66 5.58 5.27 -8.25
N THR A 67 5.83 6.58 -8.08
CA THR A 67 5.10 7.63 -8.81
C THR A 67 5.13 7.40 -10.32
N ARG A 68 6.26 6.93 -10.88
CA ARG A 68 6.39 6.63 -12.31
C ARG A 68 5.73 5.32 -12.76
N LEU A 69 5.35 4.44 -11.84
CA LEU A 69 4.62 3.19 -12.13
C LEU A 69 3.09 3.40 -12.12
N CYS A 70 2.64 4.43 -11.38
CA CYS A 70 1.23 4.76 -11.18
C CYS A 70 0.57 5.44 -12.38
N ARG A 71 -0.74 5.21 -12.59
CA ARG A 71 -1.53 5.86 -13.67
C ARG A 71 -1.39 7.38 -13.71
N SER A 72 -1.38 8.03 -12.54
CA SER A 72 -1.21 9.49 -12.42
C SER A 72 0.16 9.97 -12.89
N GLY A 73 1.18 9.10 -12.82
CA GLY A 73 2.53 9.35 -13.28
C GLY A 73 2.74 9.17 -14.78
N ARG A 74 1.97 8.28 -15.42
CA ARG A 74 2.11 7.91 -16.85
C ARG A 74 2.26 9.12 -17.77
N ARG A 75 1.46 10.17 -17.57
CA ARG A 75 1.43 11.38 -18.41
C ARG A 75 2.77 12.15 -18.48
N TRP A 76 3.63 11.97 -17.49
CA TRP A 76 4.97 12.58 -17.45
C TRP A 76 6.06 11.64 -17.95
N LEU A 77 5.76 10.34 -18.06
CA LEU A 77 6.66 9.32 -18.58
C LEU A 77 6.49 9.10 -20.08
N SER A 78 5.25 9.14 -20.58
CA SER A 78 4.94 8.91 -22.00
C SER A 78 3.75 9.75 -22.45
N GLY A 79 3.87 10.31 -23.66
CA GLY A 79 2.75 10.84 -24.42
C GLY A 79 1.81 9.73 -24.93
N PRO A 80 0.98 10.04 -25.95
CA PRO A 80 0.21 9.01 -26.66
C PRO A 80 1.14 7.92 -27.20
N GLY A 81 0.79 6.65 -26.96
CA GLY A 81 1.62 5.50 -27.32
C GLY A 81 2.55 5.04 -26.19
N TYR A 82 3.64 4.37 -26.59
CA TYR A 82 4.62 3.75 -25.72
C TYR A 82 5.94 4.54 -25.72
N MET A 83 6.33 5.05 -24.55
CA MET A 83 7.58 5.79 -24.33
C MET A 83 7.81 6.93 -25.34
N THR A 84 6.75 7.67 -25.66
CA THR A 84 6.82 8.86 -26.55
C THR A 84 7.01 10.13 -25.73
N PRO A 85 7.60 11.20 -26.29
CA PRO A 85 7.81 12.45 -25.56
C PRO A 85 6.50 12.98 -24.95
N PRO A 86 6.47 13.28 -23.63
CA PRO A 86 5.27 13.80 -22.98
C PRO A 86 5.03 15.27 -23.36
N LYS A 87 3.76 15.68 -23.45
CA LYS A 87 3.38 17.07 -23.76
C LYS A 87 3.83 18.08 -22.71
N LYS A 88 3.97 17.65 -21.46
CA LYS A 88 4.31 18.50 -20.32
C LYS A 88 5.12 17.69 -19.31
N LEU A 89 6.13 18.31 -18.74
CA LEU A 89 6.92 17.78 -17.62
C LEU A 89 6.64 18.59 -16.34
N PRO A 90 6.90 18.01 -15.16
CA PRO A 90 6.95 18.80 -13.93
C PRO A 90 8.02 19.89 -14.04
N THR A 91 7.79 21.04 -13.41
CA THR A 91 8.73 22.17 -13.41
C THR A 91 10.13 21.72 -12.95
N GLY A 92 11.16 22.09 -13.71
CA GLY A 92 12.55 21.76 -13.40
C GLY A 92 12.96 20.31 -13.68
N ARG A 93 12.13 19.53 -14.39
CA ARG A 93 12.41 18.12 -14.70
C ARG A 93 12.62 17.90 -16.19
N THR A 94 13.51 16.96 -16.53
CA THR A 94 13.73 16.48 -17.89
C THR A 94 13.00 15.15 -18.12
N TRP A 95 12.74 14.81 -19.38
CA TRP A 95 12.15 13.51 -19.70
C TRP A 95 13.10 12.36 -19.34
N ASP A 96 14.41 12.53 -19.51
CA ASP A 96 15.41 11.57 -19.06
C ASP A 96 15.32 11.32 -17.56
N SER A 97 15.12 12.36 -16.74
CA SER A 97 14.90 12.18 -15.30
C SER A 97 13.64 11.39 -14.97
N MET A 98 12.59 11.46 -15.81
CA MET A 98 11.37 10.65 -15.63
C MET A 98 11.59 9.19 -16.02
N LYS A 99 12.39 8.95 -17.07
CA LYS A 99 12.79 7.59 -17.49
C LYS A 99 13.70 6.94 -16.45
N ALA A 100 14.64 7.69 -15.88
CA ALA A 100 15.48 7.22 -14.79
C ALA A 100 14.66 6.85 -13.54
N GLU A 101 13.76 7.73 -13.07
CA GLU A 101 12.83 7.38 -11.97
C GLU A 101 11.95 6.16 -12.28
N PHE A 102 11.59 5.96 -13.56
CA PHE A 102 10.82 4.79 -13.97
C PHE A 102 11.67 3.52 -13.89
N ALA A 103 12.91 3.55 -14.39
CA ALA A 103 13.84 2.44 -14.31
C ALA A 103 14.12 2.06 -12.85
N GLU A 104 14.43 3.02 -11.98
CA GLU A 104 14.63 2.77 -10.55
C GLU A 104 13.38 2.20 -9.87
N GLY A 105 12.19 2.72 -10.20
CA GLY A 105 10.94 2.20 -9.65
C GLY A 105 10.66 0.76 -10.10
N VAL A 106 10.95 0.42 -11.36
CA VAL A 106 10.83 -0.95 -11.87
C VAL A 106 11.85 -1.85 -11.16
N ASP A 107 13.12 -1.43 -11.08
CA ASP A 107 14.18 -2.21 -10.47
C ASP A 107 13.89 -2.52 -8.99
N LEU A 108 13.54 -1.50 -8.20
CA LEU A 108 13.17 -1.69 -6.79
C LEU A 108 11.97 -2.63 -6.65
N PHE A 109 10.91 -2.41 -7.44
CA PHE A 109 9.71 -3.25 -7.36
C PHE A 109 10.02 -4.70 -7.71
N VAL A 110 10.72 -4.94 -8.82
CA VAL A 110 11.09 -6.28 -9.29
C VAL A 110 12.01 -6.97 -8.30
N THR A 111 13.01 -6.26 -7.77
CA THR A 111 13.95 -6.78 -6.78
C THR A 111 13.24 -7.20 -5.51
N CYS A 112 12.36 -6.36 -4.96
CA CYS A 112 11.53 -6.72 -3.81
C CYS A 112 10.57 -7.88 -4.12
N TRP A 113 9.95 -7.91 -5.31
CA TRP A 113 9.06 -9.00 -5.72
C TRP A 113 9.80 -10.32 -5.87
N ARG A 114 11.06 -10.28 -6.30
CA ARG A 114 11.93 -11.45 -6.50
C ARG A 114 12.78 -11.82 -5.30
N ALA A 115 12.70 -11.06 -4.21
CA ALA A 115 13.43 -11.34 -2.97
C ALA A 115 13.26 -12.81 -2.55
N PRO A 116 14.30 -13.46 -1.98
CA PRO A 116 14.24 -14.85 -1.52
C PRO A 116 13.47 -14.96 -0.19
N ILE A 117 12.25 -14.45 -0.18
CA ILE A 117 11.34 -14.34 0.96
C ILE A 117 10.00 -14.87 0.49
N ASP A 118 9.47 -15.89 1.16
CA ASP A 118 8.28 -16.61 0.70
C ASP A 118 7.03 -15.75 0.73
N ARG A 119 6.93 -14.85 1.72
CA ARG A 119 5.78 -13.96 1.93
C ARG A 119 6.14 -12.53 1.58
N VAL A 120 5.48 -11.97 0.57
CA VAL A 120 5.75 -10.61 0.07
C VAL A 120 4.44 -9.85 -0.14
N ALA A 121 4.35 -8.65 0.44
CA ALA A 121 3.31 -7.67 0.16
C ALA A 121 3.95 -6.35 -0.31
N ILE A 122 3.67 -5.93 -1.55
CA ILE A 122 4.17 -4.66 -2.08
C ILE A 122 3.01 -3.69 -2.26
N GLU A 123 3.06 -2.57 -1.53
CA GLU A 123 2.12 -1.46 -1.69
C GLU A 123 2.43 -0.69 -2.98
N ASN A 124 1.49 -0.70 -3.91
CA ASN A 124 1.54 0.16 -5.08
C ASN A 124 0.12 0.28 -5.67
N PRO A 125 -0.31 1.48 -6.09
CA PRO A 125 -1.51 1.62 -6.91
C PRO A 125 -1.47 0.73 -8.16
N GLU A 126 -2.63 0.48 -8.77
CA GLU A 126 -2.67 -0.27 -10.02
C GLU A 126 -1.79 0.42 -11.08
N MET A 127 -0.75 -0.31 -11.50
CA MET A 127 0.22 0.16 -12.47
C MET A 127 -0.43 0.54 -13.81
N HIS A 128 0.18 1.45 -14.56
CA HIS A 128 -0.24 1.71 -15.93
C HIS A 128 0.29 0.67 -16.92
N ASP A 129 -0.22 0.70 -18.15
CA ASP A 129 0.13 -0.18 -19.29
C ASP A 129 1.64 -0.36 -19.48
N ILE A 130 2.42 0.73 -19.55
CA ILE A 130 3.88 0.64 -19.72
C ILE A 130 4.51 -0.07 -18.52
N ALA A 131 4.22 0.33 -17.28
CA ALA A 131 4.78 -0.31 -16.09
C ALA A 131 4.46 -1.81 -16.05
N LYS A 132 3.21 -2.21 -16.33
CA LYS A 132 2.80 -3.63 -16.40
C LYS A 132 3.62 -4.45 -17.40
N ARG A 133 4.05 -3.87 -18.53
CA ARG A 133 4.90 -4.57 -19.52
C ARG A 133 6.31 -4.86 -19.03
N HIS A 134 6.79 -4.12 -18.03
CA HIS A 134 8.11 -4.30 -17.41
C HIS A 134 8.05 -5.17 -16.14
N MET A 135 6.86 -5.64 -15.77
CA MET A 135 6.69 -6.46 -14.57
C MET A 135 6.88 -7.96 -14.87
N PRO A 136 7.22 -8.76 -13.84
CA PRO A 136 7.31 -10.20 -13.96
C PRO A 136 5.97 -10.83 -14.40
N ALA A 137 6.04 -11.88 -15.21
CA ALA A 137 4.84 -12.54 -15.76
C ALA A 137 3.93 -13.18 -14.69
N ASP A 138 4.51 -13.58 -13.56
CA ASP A 138 3.83 -14.14 -12.39
C ASP A 138 3.28 -13.08 -11.42
N LEU A 139 3.46 -11.79 -11.72
CA LEU A 139 2.92 -10.72 -10.88
C LEU A 139 1.37 -10.69 -10.99
N PRO A 140 0.63 -10.87 -9.89
CA PRO A 140 -0.82 -10.83 -9.92
C PRO A 140 -1.34 -9.40 -10.10
N LYS A 141 -2.65 -9.28 -10.34
CA LYS A 141 -3.33 -7.98 -10.19
C LYS A 141 -3.30 -7.56 -8.71
N PRO A 142 -3.16 -6.27 -8.41
CA PRO A 142 -3.14 -5.82 -7.02
C PRO A 142 -4.51 -6.03 -6.38
N HIS A 143 -4.50 -6.47 -5.13
CA HIS A 143 -5.67 -6.43 -4.27
C HIS A 143 -5.84 -5.01 -3.72
N ILE A 144 -6.84 -4.29 -4.23
CA ILE A 144 -7.14 -2.93 -3.81
C ILE A 144 -7.98 -2.94 -2.53
N VAL A 145 -7.55 -2.18 -1.53
CA VAL A 145 -8.29 -1.89 -0.29
C VAL A 145 -8.37 -0.38 -0.04
N GLN A 146 -9.21 0.03 0.93
CA GLN A 146 -9.32 1.42 1.37
C GLN A 146 -9.15 1.55 2.88
N PRO A 147 -8.60 2.66 3.39
CA PRO A 147 -8.44 2.90 4.83
C PRO A 147 -9.75 2.79 5.62
N PHE A 148 -10.86 3.26 5.04
CA PHE A 148 -12.17 3.22 5.71
C PHE A 148 -12.72 1.80 5.88
N TRP A 149 -12.17 0.79 5.19
CA TRP A 149 -12.50 -0.62 5.44
C TRP A 149 -11.94 -1.11 6.78
N PHE A 150 -10.98 -0.38 7.35
CA PHE A 150 -10.30 -0.71 8.60
C PHE A 150 -10.55 0.34 9.69
N GLY A 151 -11.59 1.16 9.57
CA GLY A 151 -11.94 2.12 10.61
C GLY A 151 -11.23 3.47 10.49
N HIS A 152 -10.55 3.74 9.36
CA HIS A 152 -9.84 5.00 9.15
C HIS A 152 -10.55 5.89 8.10
N PRO A 153 -11.08 7.08 8.46
CA PRO A 153 -11.92 7.91 7.59
C PRO A 153 -11.13 8.64 6.49
N GLU A 154 -10.53 7.90 5.55
CA GLU A 154 -9.78 8.45 4.42
C GLU A 154 -9.99 7.63 3.13
N TYR A 155 -10.10 8.33 2.01
CA TYR A 155 -10.05 7.74 0.68
C TYR A 155 -8.63 7.79 0.14
N LYS A 156 -7.97 6.63 0.10
CA LYS A 156 -6.67 6.44 -0.54
C LYS A 156 -6.56 4.97 -0.91
N ALA A 157 -6.89 4.65 -2.16
CA ALA A 157 -6.81 3.28 -2.64
C ALA A 157 -5.38 2.76 -2.47
N THR A 158 -5.24 1.70 -1.67
CA THR A 158 -3.97 1.03 -1.39
C THR A 158 -3.99 -0.30 -2.13
N GLY A 159 -3.07 -0.49 -3.07
CA GLY A 159 -2.98 -1.74 -3.84
C GLY A 159 -1.92 -2.66 -3.28
N TRP A 160 -2.28 -3.91 -3.01
CA TRP A 160 -1.36 -4.93 -2.53
C TRP A 160 -1.06 -5.95 -3.61
N TYR A 161 0.19 -5.99 -4.07
CA TYR A 161 0.72 -7.10 -4.84
C TYR A 161 1.22 -8.16 -3.85
N LEU A 162 0.60 -9.34 -3.87
CA LEU A 162 0.78 -10.36 -2.83
C LEU A 162 1.38 -11.65 -3.40
N ARG A 163 2.41 -12.17 -2.73
CA ARG A 163 2.99 -13.51 -2.95
C ARG A 163 3.06 -14.24 -1.63
N GLY A 164 2.58 -15.49 -1.59
CA GLY A 164 2.59 -16.29 -0.36
C GLY A 164 1.75 -15.72 0.78
N LEU A 165 0.79 -14.84 0.48
CA LEU A 165 -0.05 -14.14 1.45
C LEU A 165 -1.52 -14.13 1.01
N PRO A 166 -2.48 -14.29 1.96
CA PRO A 166 -3.89 -14.12 1.66
C PRO A 166 -4.23 -12.64 1.42
N ARG A 167 -5.33 -12.40 0.70
CA ARG A 167 -5.90 -11.07 0.51
C ARG A 167 -6.32 -10.49 1.86
N LEU A 168 -5.93 -9.24 2.13
CA LEU A 168 -6.25 -8.55 3.38
C LEU A 168 -7.77 -8.38 3.52
N VAL A 169 -8.33 -8.85 4.63
CA VAL A 169 -9.76 -8.80 4.92
C VAL A 169 -10.05 -7.54 5.74
N GLU A 170 -11.15 -6.86 5.43
CA GLU A 170 -11.59 -5.71 6.20
C GLU A 170 -11.94 -6.07 7.66
N THR A 171 -11.66 -5.17 8.59
CA THR A 171 -11.86 -5.41 10.03
C THR A 171 -12.87 -4.47 10.66
N ASN A 172 -13.11 -3.29 10.08
CA ASN A 172 -14.00 -2.29 10.66
C ASN A 172 -14.46 -1.28 9.58
N ARG A 173 -15.37 -1.69 8.71
CA ARG A 173 -15.83 -0.83 7.61
C ARG A 173 -16.67 0.34 8.15
N LEU A 174 -16.19 1.57 7.93
CA LEU A 174 -16.97 2.77 8.21
C LEU A 174 -18.03 3.01 7.13
N PRO A 175 -19.24 3.47 7.48
CA PRO A 175 -20.20 3.95 6.51
C PRO A 175 -19.65 5.18 5.80
N GLU A 176 -19.71 5.19 4.47
CA GLU A 176 -19.21 6.32 3.69
C GLU A 176 -20.14 7.55 3.88
N PRO A 177 -19.58 8.76 4.08
CA PRO A 177 -20.38 9.97 4.20
C PRO A 177 -21.04 10.35 2.87
N GLU A 178 -22.12 11.12 2.95
CA GLU A 178 -22.82 11.61 1.76
C GLU A 178 -21.85 12.34 0.82
N ARG A 179 -21.85 11.96 -0.46
CA ARG A 179 -20.94 12.52 -1.46
C ARG A 179 -21.12 14.02 -1.59
N GLY A 180 -20.05 14.77 -1.37
CA GLY A 180 -20.06 16.24 -1.46
C GLY A 180 -20.31 16.95 -0.12
N SER A 181 -20.71 16.22 0.92
CA SER A 181 -20.72 16.74 2.30
C SER A 181 -19.33 17.18 2.77
N ASP A 182 -19.28 17.97 3.84
CA ASP A 182 -18.00 18.38 4.41
C ASP A 182 -17.22 17.20 5.00
N GLU A 183 -17.90 16.19 5.52
CA GLU A 183 -17.27 14.96 5.95
C GLU A 183 -16.63 14.20 4.79
N TRP A 184 -17.34 14.05 3.67
CA TRP A 184 -16.79 13.44 2.47
C TRP A 184 -15.57 14.20 1.93
N LYS A 185 -15.58 15.55 1.99
CA LYS A 185 -14.41 16.37 1.64
C LYS A 185 -13.24 16.11 2.60
N ARG A 186 -13.49 15.97 3.90
CA ARG A 186 -12.46 15.61 4.89
C ARG A 186 -11.84 14.24 4.61
N TRP A 187 -12.64 13.23 4.25
CA TRP A 187 -12.11 11.91 3.88
C TRP A 187 -11.25 11.96 2.61
N ASN A 188 -11.45 12.96 1.73
CA ASN A 188 -10.64 13.19 0.54
C ASN A 188 -9.38 14.07 0.78
N ARG A 189 -8.94 14.23 2.03
CA ARG A 189 -7.79 15.07 2.43
C ARG A 189 -6.56 14.87 1.55
N VAL A 190 -6.13 13.63 1.31
CA VAL A 190 -4.93 13.31 0.50
C VAL A 190 -4.99 13.85 -0.93
N TRP A 191 -6.18 13.90 -1.52
CA TRP A 191 -6.41 14.40 -2.88
C TRP A 191 -6.60 15.92 -2.91
N ARG A 192 -7.07 16.50 -1.81
CA ARG A 192 -7.34 17.94 -1.64
C ARG A 192 -6.17 18.71 -1.03
N MET A 193 -5.12 18.03 -0.56
CA MET A 193 -3.96 18.65 0.07
C MET A 193 -3.22 19.59 -0.90
N SER A 194 -3.09 20.86 -0.49
CA SER A 194 -2.35 21.90 -1.21
C SER A 194 -0.87 21.54 -1.38
N ARG A 195 -0.22 22.14 -2.38
CA ARG A 195 1.22 21.93 -2.61
C ARG A 195 2.02 22.54 -1.45
N SER A 196 2.87 21.74 -0.83
CA SER A 196 3.82 22.16 0.20
C SER A 196 5.05 21.24 0.15
N ALA A 197 6.16 21.65 0.79
CA ALA A 197 7.36 20.82 0.90
C ALA A 197 7.06 19.47 1.57
N ASN A 198 6.23 19.48 2.62
CA ASN A 198 5.89 18.29 3.41
C ASN A 198 4.75 17.46 2.80
N ARG A 199 4.18 17.87 1.66
CA ARG A 199 3.04 17.18 1.05
C ARG A 199 3.34 15.72 0.70
N GLY A 200 4.57 15.42 0.26
CA GLY A 200 4.98 14.05 -0.05
C GLY A 200 4.92 13.18 1.21
N HIS A 201 5.62 13.64 2.24
CA HIS A 201 5.68 13.05 3.57
C HIS A 201 4.30 12.83 4.20
N GLU A 202 3.45 13.86 4.24
CA GLU A 202 2.12 13.75 4.84
C GLU A 202 1.17 12.83 4.06
N ARG A 203 1.40 12.66 2.76
CA ARG A 203 0.65 11.72 1.92
C ARG A 203 1.22 10.30 1.99
N SER A 204 2.43 10.09 2.50
CA SER A 204 3.04 8.79 2.72
C SER A 204 2.91 8.31 4.17
N ARG A 205 2.09 8.96 5.01
CA ARG A 205 1.72 8.35 6.29
C ARG A 205 0.84 7.12 6.04
N PHE A 206 1.20 6.03 6.70
CA PHE A 206 0.46 4.78 6.66
C PHE A 206 -0.72 4.80 7.65
N PHE A 207 -1.64 3.85 7.50
CA PHE A 207 -2.89 3.78 8.26
C PHE A 207 -2.77 2.82 9.45
N PRO A 208 -2.81 3.29 10.71
CA PRO A 208 -2.63 2.43 11.88
C PRO A 208 -3.55 1.22 11.88
N SER A 209 -4.86 1.40 11.74
CA SER A 209 -5.81 0.27 11.79
C SER A 209 -5.66 -0.74 10.65
N MET A 210 -5.17 -0.31 9.47
CA MET A 210 -4.83 -1.24 8.38
C MET A 210 -3.56 -2.01 8.71
N ALA A 211 -2.56 -1.36 9.33
CA ALA A 211 -1.34 -2.01 9.80
C ALA A 211 -1.63 -3.07 10.88
N GLU A 212 -2.54 -2.77 11.81
CA GLU A 212 -3.02 -3.72 12.81
C GLU A 212 -3.66 -4.94 12.14
N ALA A 213 -4.57 -4.73 11.17
CA ALA A 213 -5.19 -5.81 10.42
C ALA A 213 -4.16 -6.68 9.63
N MET A 214 -3.15 -6.05 9.03
CA MET A 214 -2.04 -6.77 8.37
C MET A 214 -1.29 -7.64 9.37
N ALA A 215 -0.99 -7.10 10.55
CA ALA A 215 -0.25 -7.78 11.59
C ALA A 215 -1.07 -8.90 12.26
N ASP A 216 -2.39 -8.79 12.31
CA ASP A 216 -3.28 -9.86 12.78
C ASP A 216 -3.40 -11.00 11.76
N GLN A 217 -3.41 -10.68 10.46
CA GLN A 217 -3.73 -11.64 9.41
C GLN A 217 -2.51 -12.33 8.78
N TRP A 218 -1.50 -11.58 8.36
CA TRP A 218 -0.40 -12.11 7.54
C TRP A 218 0.60 -13.04 8.25
N PRO A 219 0.71 -13.04 9.59
CA PRO A 219 1.47 -14.09 10.28
C PRO A 219 0.81 -15.47 10.23
N GLY A 220 -0.50 -15.53 9.99
CA GLY A 220 -1.26 -16.78 9.89
C GLY A 220 -0.79 -17.68 8.75
N ASP A 221 -1.28 -18.92 8.74
CA ASP A 221 -1.10 -19.83 7.61
C ASP A 221 -1.97 -19.33 6.44
N PRO A 222 -1.42 -19.11 5.23
CA PRO A 222 -2.20 -18.69 4.07
C PRO A 222 -3.42 -19.59 3.77
N ASP A 223 -3.39 -20.86 4.19
CA ASP A 223 -4.49 -21.82 3.98
C ASP A 223 -5.54 -21.82 5.13
N SER A 224 -5.28 -21.10 6.22
CA SER A 224 -6.12 -21.09 7.42
C SER A 224 -7.20 -19.98 7.45
N VAL A 225 -7.30 -19.14 6.42
CA VAL A 225 -8.27 -18.02 6.41
C VAL A 225 -9.69 -18.55 6.18
N THR A 226 -10.42 -18.78 7.27
CA THR A 226 -11.88 -18.90 7.24
C THR A 226 -12.48 -17.50 7.11
N ILE A 227 -13.09 -17.20 5.95
CA ILE A 227 -13.87 -15.98 5.77
C ILE A 227 -15.17 -16.14 6.59
N PRO A 228 -15.43 -15.30 7.61
CA PRO A 228 -16.74 -15.31 8.26
C PRO A 228 -17.76 -14.82 7.24
N VAL A 229 -18.68 -15.70 6.84
CA VAL A 229 -19.82 -15.34 6.00
C VAL A 229 -20.74 -14.49 6.88
N SER A 230 -20.83 -13.19 6.63
CA SER A 230 -21.82 -12.34 7.29
C SER A 230 -23.22 -12.82 6.90
N GLU A 231 -24.06 -13.13 7.88
CA GLU A 231 -25.45 -13.52 7.63
C GLU A 231 -26.20 -12.44 6.83
N PRO A 232 -27.06 -12.82 5.88
CA PRO A 232 -27.85 -11.85 5.13
C PRO A 232 -28.82 -11.14 6.07
N ILE A 233 -28.77 -9.81 6.06
CA ILE A 233 -29.72 -8.94 6.76
C ILE A 233 -31.14 -9.29 6.27
N GLN A 234 -31.97 -9.80 7.18
CA GLN A 234 -33.41 -9.97 6.93
C GLN A 234 -34.03 -8.59 6.66
N THR A 235 -34.44 -8.35 5.43
CA THR A 235 -35.25 -7.19 5.06
C THR A 235 -36.61 -7.32 5.75
N GLN A 236 -36.83 -6.60 6.85
CA GLN A 236 -38.17 -6.37 7.38
C GLN A 236 -38.96 -5.55 6.34
N LEU A 237 -39.90 -6.20 5.65
CA LEU A 237 -40.93 -5.50 4.89
C LEU A 237 -41.82 -4.74 5.86
N PHE A 238 -41.84 -3.41 5.73
CA PHE A 238 -42.87 -2.57 6.31
C PHE A 238 -44.21 -2.90 5.66
N ALA A 239 -45.13 -3.46 6.44
CA ALA A 239 -46.55 -3.43 6.11
C ALA A 239 -47.05 -2.01 6.32
N HIS A 240 -47.52 -1.36 5.25
CA HIS A 240 -48.41 -0.21 5.36
C HIS A 240 -49.74 -0.55 4.70
N GLU A 241 -50.77 -0.51 5.54
CA GLU A 241 -52.19 -0.44 5.18
C GLU A 241 -52.46 0.73 4.23
N ALA A 242 -53.36 0.50 3.27
CA ALA A 242 -54.18 1.56 2.72
C ALA A 242 -55.58 0.98 2.49
N ALA A 243 -56.52 1.49 3.29
CA ALA A 243 -57.94 1.29 3.13
C ALA A 243 -58.47 1.96 1.85
N ALA A 244 -59.28 1.23 1.09
CA ALA A 244 -60.43 1.70 0.31
C ALA A 244 -61.29 0.47 -0.06
#